data_AF-A0A956ZME5-F1
#
_entry.id   AF-A0A956ZME5-F1
#
_cell.length_a   1.000
_cell.length_b   1.000
_cell.length_c   1.000
_cell.angle_alpha   90.00
_cell.angle_beta   90.00
_cell.angle_gamma   90.00
#
_symmetry.space_group_name_H-M   'P 1'
#
loop_
_entity.id
_entity.type
_entity.pdbx_description
1 polymer ?
#
loop_
_entity_poly.entity_id
_entity_poly.type
_entity_poly.pdbx_seq_one_letter_code
_entity_poly.pdbx_strand_id
1 'polypeptide(L)' 'MNSPVTPWVLAGRILSILGMGFTAASAILLAIIPSVWALIAAAAFVPFLGMIVLVERYSAKHGLIGPPDSLADGESD' A
#
# COMPACT_ATOMS: atom_id res chain seq x y z
N MET A 1 -2.62 -22.37 -0.43
CA MET A 1 -3.00 -21.17 -1.22
C MET A 1 -1.74 -20.31 -1.36
N ASN A 2 -0.92 -20.59 -2.36
CA ASN A 2 0.30 -19.84 -2.63
C ASN A 2 -0.08 -18.56 -3.39
N SER A 3 -0.40 -17.51 -2.64
CA SER A 3 -0.65 -16.22 -3.26
C SER A 3 0.66 -15.74 -3.91
N PRO A 4 0.66 -15.39 -5.20
CA PRO A 4 1.82 -14.88 -5.95
C PRO A 4 2.28 -13.48 -5.51
N VAL A 5 1.86 -13.06 -4.30
CA VAL A 5 2.18 -11.80 -3.64
C VAL A 5 2.72 -12.14 -2.27
N THR A 6 3.93 -11.66 -1.99
CA THR A 6 4.49 -11.81 -0.65
C THR A 6 3.56 -11.13 0.38
N PRO A 7 3.26 -11.77 1.52
CA PRO A 7 2.28 -11.27 2.49
C PRO A 7 2.65 -9.87 3.03
N TRP A 8 3.92 -9.50 2.97
CA TRP A 8 4.41 -8.16 3.29
C TRP A 8 3.98 -7.06 2.33
N VAL A 9 3.88 -7.35 1.04
CA VAL A 9 3.38 -6.39 0.05
C VAL A 9 1.90 -6.13 0.29
N LEU A 10 1.14 -7.20 0.58
CA LEU A 10 -0.28 -7.09 0.87
C LEU A 10 -0.53 -6.32 2.17
N ALA A 11 0.21 -6.62 3.24
CA ALA A 11 0.13 -5.90 4.50
C ALA A 11 0.48 -4.41 4.33
N GLY A 12 1.53 -4.09 3.57
CA GLY A 12 1.92 -2.71 3.27
C GLY A 12 0.83 -1.92 2.53
N ARG A 13 0.15 -2.56 1.56
CA ARG A 13 -0.99 -1.95 0.86
C ARG A 13 -2.17 -1.72 1.78
N ILE A 14 -2.56 -2.72 2.56
CA ILE A 14 -3.69 -2.61 3.50
C ILE A 14 -3.44 -1.48 4.51
N LEU A 15 -2.24 -1.43 5.11
CA LEU A 15 -1.87 -0.38 6.06
C LEU A 15 -1.92 1.02 5.43
N SER A 16 -1.42 1.15 4.19
CA SER A 16 -1.43 2.42 3.47
C SER A 16 -2.85 2.88 3.13
N ILE A 17 -3.72 1.97 2.69
CA ILE A 17 -5.13 2.27 2.38
C ILE A 17 -5.86 2.70 3.65
N LEU A 18 -5.67 1.99 4.77
CA LEU A 18 -6.28 2.34 6.05
C LEU A 18 -5.83 3.73 6.54
N GLY A 19 -4.52 4.01 6.47
CA GLY A 19 -3.98 5.31 6.87
C GLY A 19 -4.45 6.45 5.97
N MET A 20 -4.48 6.25 4.65
CA MET A 20 -5.04 7.23 3.71
C MET A 20 -6.53 7.49 3.95
N GLY A 21 -7.32 6.43 4.15
CA GLY A 21 -8.76 6.56 4.43
C GLY A 21 -9.03 7.31 5.73
N PHE A 22 -8.31 6.98 6.80
CA PHE A 22 -8.48 7.62 8.11
C PHE A 22 -8.08 9.10 8.10
N THR A 23 -6.94 9.42 7.48
CA THR A 23 -6.45 10.80 7.38
C THR A 23 -7.34 11.65 6.47
N ALA A 24 -7.82 11.09 5.35
CA ALA A 24 -8.78 11.76 4.48
C ALA A 24 -10.12 12.02 5.20
N ALA A 25 -10.67 11.03 5.90
CA ALA A 25 -11.91 11.19 6.67
C ALA A 25 -11.76 12.26 7.77
N SER A 26 -10.64 12.24 8.50
CA SER A 26 -10.33 13.23 9.52
C SER A 26 -10.17 14.64 8.94
N ALA A 27 -9.52 14.76 7.77
CA ALA A 27 -9.36 16.02 7.07
C ALA A 27 -10.72 16.58 6.60
N ILE A 28 -11.61 15.75 6.05
CA ILE A 28 -12.96 16.16 5.63
C ILE A 28 -13.77 16.63 6.85
N LEU A 29 -13.74 15.88 7.95
CA LEU A 29 -14.46 16.24 9.17
C LEU A 29 -13.95 17.56 9.76
N LEU A 30 -12.63 17.75 9.77
CA LEU A 30 -12.01 19.01 10.20
C LEU A 30 -12.17 20.14 9.18
N ALA A 31 -12.46 19.86 7.91
CA ALA A 31 -12.73 20.91 6.93
C ALA A 31 -14.12 21.54 7.12
N ILE A 32 -15.05 20.86 7.82
CA ILE A 32 -16.38 21.40 8.16
C ILE A 32 -16.25 22.62 9.10
N ILE A 33 -15.23 22.62 9.97
CA ILE A 33 -14.94 23.74 10.89
C ILE A 33 -13.60 24.33 10.45
N PRO A 34 -13.50 25.57 9.95
CA PRO A 34 -12.27 26.11 9.39
C PRO A 34 -11.14 26.10 10.43
N SER A 35 -10.29 25.09 10.33
CA SER A 35 -9.32 24.72 11.35
C SER A 35 -8.01 24.35 10.68
N VAL A 36 -6.91 24.89 11.19
CA VAL A 36 -5.55 24.59 10.71
C VAL A 36 -5.24 23.09 10.85
N TRP A 37 -5.91 22.41 11.78
CA TRP A 37 -5.82 20.96 11.95
C TRP A 37 -6.29 20.16 10.73
N ALA A 38 -7.18 20.71 9.89
CA ALA A 38 -7.59 20.08 8.65
C ALA A 38 -6.43 19.96 7.65
N LEU A 39 -5.56 20.99 7.59
CA LEU A 39 -4.37 20.97 6.73
C LEU A 39 -3.34 19.96 7.24
N ILE A 40 -3.19 19.83 8.56
CA ILE A 40 -2.29 18.84 9.16
C ILE A 40 -2.81 17.41 8.90
N ALA A 41 -4.12 17.18 9.05
CA ALA A 41 -4.73 15.90 8.74
C ALA A 41 -4.61 15.55 7.25
N ALA A 42 -4.77 16.53 6.36
CA ALA A 42 -4.53 16.35 4.93
C ALA A 42 -3.05 16.07 4.62
N ALA A 43 -2.11 16.74 5.28
CA ALA A 43 -0.68 16.49 5.13
C ALA A 43 -0.29 15.08 5.62
N ALA A 44 -0.98 14.56 6.64
CA ALA A 44 -0.78 13.20 7.13
C ALA A 44 -1.19 12.12 6.11
N PHE A 45 -1.92 12.46 5.04
CA PHE A 45 -2.18 11.57 3.91
C PHE A 45 -0.90 11.22 3.13
N VAL A 46 0.01 12.19 2.98
CA VAL A 46 1.23 12.07 2.16
C VAL A 46 2.13 10.91 2.56
N PRO A 47 2.46 10.65 3.85
CA PRO A 47 3.30 9.51 4.21
C PRO A 47 2.66 8.16 3.85
N PHE A 48 1.33 8.03 3.95
CA PHE A 48 0.64 6.79 3.56
C PHE A 48 0.59 6.61 2.04
N LEU A 49 0.43 7.72 1.30
CA LEU A 49 0.56 7.73 -0.16
C LEU A 49 2.00 7.37 -0.59
N GLY A 50 3.01 7.86 0.13
CA GLY A 50 4.41 7.51 -0.13
C GLY A 50 4.68 6.02 0.14
N MET A 51 4.14 5.48 1.23
CA MET A 51 4.25 4.06 1.58
C MET A 51 3.68 3.16 0.48
N ILE A 52 2.48 3.44 -0.03
CA ILE A 52 1.89 2.59 -1.08
C ILE A 52 2.72 2.64 -2.36
N VAL A 53 3.19 3.82 -2.78
CA VAL A 53 4.04 3.99 -3.97
C VAL A 53 5.38 3.26 -3.78
N LEU A 54 5.98 3.33 -2.59
CA LEU A 54 7.23 2.65 -2.27
C LEU A 54 7.06 1.12 -2.34
N VAL A 55 6.00 0.60 -1.71
CA VAL A 55 5.68 -0.83 -1.72
C VAL A 55 5.45 -1.29 -3.16
N GLU A 56 4.68 -0.56 -3.96
CA GLU A 56 4.43 -0.91 -5.36
C GLU A 56 5.71 -0.90 -6.20
N ARG A 57 6.54 0.13 -6.09
CA ARG A 57 7.84 0.19 -6.79
C ARG A 57 8.78 -0.92 -6.35
N TYR A 58 8.81 -1.23 -5.05
CA TYR A 58 9.64 -2.29 -4.50
C TYR A 58 9.18 -3.66 -5.00
N SER A 59 7.87 -3.93 -4.99
CA SER A 59 7.28 -5.17 -5.50
C SER A 59 7.53 -5.35 -6.99
N ALA A 60 7.37 -4.29 -7.79
CA ALA A 60 7.64 -4.31 -9.22
C ALA A 60 9.13 -4.59 -9.52
N LYS A 61 10.04 -4.02 -8.72
CA LYS A 61 11.48 -4.19 -8.90
C LYS A 61 11.99 -5.58 -8.49
N HIS A 62 11.38 -6.21 -7.47
CA HIS A 62 11.82 -7.51 -6.94
C HIS A 62 11.04 -8.70 -7.50
N GLY A 63 10.17 -8.49 -8.49
CA GLY A 63 9.40 -9.58 -9.10
C GLY A 63 8.48 -10.30 -8.12
N LEU A 64 8.13 -9.67 -6.99
CA LEU A 64 7.27 -10.24 -5.93
C LEU A 64 5.79 -10.29 -6.35
N ILE A 65 5.51 -9.94 -7.60
CA ILE A 65 4.24 -9.98 -8.31
C ILE A 65 4.59 -10.55 -9.69
N GLY A 66 4.44 -11.85 -9.86
CA GLY A 66 4.70 -12.55 -11.12
C GLY A 66 3.86 -13.82 -11.23
N PRO A 67 3.49 -14.29 -12.45
CA PRO A 67 2.73 -15.53 -12.63
C PRO A 67 3.45 -16.71 -11.97
N PRO A 68 2.72 -17.71 -11.44
CA PRO A 68 3.29 -18.82 -10.68
C PRO A 68 4.00 -19.86 -11.56
N ASP A 69 4.93 -19.47 -12.44
CA ASP A 69 5.56 -20.40 -13.37
C ASP A 69 7.09 -20.24 -13.40
N SER A 70 7.78 -20.91 -12.48
CA SER A 70 9.20 -21.26 -12.66
C SER A 70 9.69 -22.42 -11.78
N LEU A 71 8.79 -23.26 -11.23
CA LEU A 71 9.17 -24.43 -10.42
C LEU A 71 8.59 -25.76 -10.94
N ALA A 72 7.99 -25.78 -12.14
CA ALA A 72 7.43 -27.00 -12.74
C ALA A 72 8.27 -27.59 -13.88
N ASP A 73 9.38 -26.96 -14.29
CA ASP A 73 10.33 -27.52 -15.28
C ASP A 73 11.48 -28.25 -14.58
N GLY A 74 11.12 -29.22 -13.75
CA GLY A 74 12.04 -30.15 -13.09
C GLY A 74 11.70 -31.61 -13.39
N GLU A 75 11.02 -31.87 -14.51
CA GLU A 75 10.93 -33.20 -15.09
C GLU A 75 12.19 -33.43 -15.95
N SER A 76 13.23 -33.97 -15.31
CA SER A 76 14.29 -34.71 -16.00
C SER A 76 14.87 -35.75 -15.05
N ASP A 77 14.66 -37.01 -15.45
CA ASP A 77 15.15 -38.31 -14.96
C ASP A 77 14.33 -39.05 -13.88
#